data_AF-A0A0U4AJY4-F1
#
_entry.id   AF-A0A0U4AJY4-F1
#
_cell.length_a   1.000
_cell.length_b   1.000
_cell.length_c   1.000
_cell.angle_alpha   90.00
_cell.angle_beta   90.00
_cell.angle_gamma   90.00
#
_symmetry.space_group_name_H-M   'P 1'
#
loop_
_entity.id
_entity.type
_entity.pdbx_description
1 polymer ?
#
loop_
_entity_poly.entity_id
_entity_poly.type
_entity_poly.pdbx_seq_one_letter_code
_entity_poly.pdbx_strand_id
1 'polypeptide(L)'
;MKEFELILEIVVKLLRRVLREYLTSTRELAEMNYKNVFGLAASHGLLSVDEVDRWFLYRDNRNTTAHEYGPLFAEKIVTTLPAFIVDSDSFLVRMRYQG
;
A
#
# COMPACT_ATOMS: atom_id res chain seq x y z
N MET A 1 12.76 8.18 5.53
CA MET A 1 12.86 6.83 4.90
C MET A 1 12.13 5.80 5.76
N LYS A 2 12.41 5.72 7.07
CA LYS A 2 11.68 4.86 8.01
C LYS A 2 10.18 5.16 8.08
N GLU A 3 9.80 6.42 7.93
CA GLU A 3 8.41 6.90 7.97
C GLU A 3 7.61 6.39 6.76
N PHE A 4 8.24 6.35 5.58
CA PHE A 4 7.64 5.84 4.36
C PHE A 4 7.38 4.33 4.46
N GLU A 5 8.34 3.58 5.00
CA GLU A 5 8.19 2.15 5.28
C GLU A 5 7.09 1.87 6.30
N LEU A 6 7.03 2.67 7.37
CA LEU A 6 6.01 2.56 8.40
C LEU A 6 4.60 2.77 7.81
N ILE A 7 4.42 3.78 6.96
CA ILE A 7 3.13 4.04 6.31
C ILE A 7 2.73 2.89 5.38
N LEU A 8 3.66 2.37 4.57
CA LEU A 8 3.39 1.19 3.73
C LEU A 8 2.95 -0.03 4.56
N GLU A 9 3.60 -0.25 5.71
CA GLU A 9 3.23 -1.32 6.62
C GLU A 9 1.84 -1.12 7.24
N ILE A 10 1.53 0.10 7.68
CA ILE A 10 0.23 0.46 8.26
C ILE A 10 -0.89 0.26 7.24
N VAL A 11 -0.69 0.69 5.99
CA VAL A 11 -1.68 0.54 4.91
C VAL A 11 -2.01 -0.93 4.69
N VAL A 12 -1.00 -1.80 4.61
CA VAL A 12 -1.22 -3.25 4.47
C VAL A 12 -1.97 -3.82 5.67
N LYS A 13 -1.61 -3.42 6.89
CA LYS A 13 -2.29 -3.89 8.12
C LYS A 13 -3.76 -3.46 8.15
N LEU A 14 -4.06 -2.24 7.72
CA LEU A 14 -5.43 -1.72 7.64
C LEU A 14 -6.23 -2.41 6.54
N LEU A 15 -5.65 -2.60 5.35
CA LEU A 15 -6.29 -3.37 4.27
C LEU A 15 -6.65 -4.78 4.74
N ARG A 16 -5.70 -5.48 5.36
CA ARG A 16 -5.95 -6.81 5.94
C ARG A 16 -7.00 -6.76 7.03
N ARG A 17 -7.08 -5.68 7.82
CA ARG A 17 -8.15 -5.55 8.83
C ARG A 17 -9.52 -5.49 8.17
N VAL A 18 -9.70 -4.63 7.17
CA VAL A 18 -10.98 -4.46 6.47
C VAL A 18 -11.34 -5.70 5.66
N LEU A 19 -10.38 -6.29 4.94
CA LEU A 19 -10.60 -7.50 4.14
C LEU A 19 -11.02 -8.73 4.95
N ARG A 20 -10.80 -8.76 6.28
CA ARG A 20 -11.32 -9.83 7.13
C ARG A 20 -12.85 -9.93 7.12
N GLU A 21 -13.54 -8.82 6.88
CA GLU A 21 -15.01 -8.80 6.84
C GLU A 21 -15.57 -9.40 5.54
N TYR A 22 -14.74 -9.45 4.50
CA TYR A 22 -15.11 -9.96 3.17
C TYR A 22 -14.75 -11.43 2.97
N LEU A 23 -14.03 -12.05 3.92
CA LEU A 23 -13.51 -13.41 3.81
C LEU A 23 -14.03 -14.32 4.90
N THR A 24 -14.39 -15.55 4.52
CA THR A 24 -14.82 -16.60 5.46
C THR A 24 -13.65 -17.18 6.25
N SER A 25 -12.42 -17.12 5.70
CA SER A 25 -11.20 -17.65 6.32
C SER A 25 -10.18 -16.54 6.56
N THR A 26 -9.98 -16.18 7.82
CA THR A 26 -8.95 -15.21 8.22
C THR A 26 -7.53 -15.76 8.05
N ARG A 27 -7.37 -17.09 8.00
CA ARG A 27 -6.10 -17.78 7.75
C ARG A 27 -5.62 -17.53 6.33
N GLU A 28 -6.52 -17.65 5.35
CA GLU A 28 -6.20 -17.43 3.94
C GLU A 28 -5.64 -16.02 3.75
N LEU A 29 -6.32 -15.01 4.35
CA LEU A 29 -5.84 -13.64 4.32
C LEU A 29 -4.45 -13.49 4.92
N ALA A 30 -4.17 -14.13 6.07
CA ALA A 30 -2.87 -14.03 6.73
C ALA A 30 -1.71 -14.56 5.86
N GLU A 31 -1.96 -15.60 5.07
CA GLU A 31 -0.98 -16.23 4.19
C GLU A 31 -0.79 -15.48 2.85
N MET A 32 -1.69 -14.54 2.50
CA MET A 32 -1.59 -13.78 1.26
C MET A 32 -0.33 -12.91 1.22
N ASN A 33 0.33 -12.89 0.06
CA ASN A 33 1.39 -11.93 -0.21
C ASN A 33 0.81 -10.51 -0.49
N TYR A 34 1.69 -9.51 -0.59
CA TYR A 34 1.29 -8.12 -0.84
C TYR A 34 0.45 -7.96 -2.12
N LYS A 35 0.85 -8.59 -3.23
CA LYS A 35 0.11 -8.48 -4.51
C LYS A 35 -1.32 -9.01 -4.38
N ASN A 36 -1.49 -10.13 -3.69
CA ASN A 36 -2.80 -10.74 -3.49
C ASN A 36 -3.70 -9.87 -2.58
N VAL A 37 -3.14 -9.26 -1.53
CA VAL A 37 -3.90 -8.34 -0.65
C VAL A 37 -4.44 -7.14 -1.44
N PHE A 38 -3.61 -6.52 -2.27
CA PHE A 38 -4.03 -5.36 -3.08
C PHE A 38 -4.98 -5.75 -4.20
N GLY A 39 -4.77 -6.91 -4.84
CA GLY A 39 -5.70 -7.45 -5.83
C GLY A 39 -7.09 -7.71 -5.23
N LEU A 40 -7.14 -8.28 -4.02
CA LEU A 40 -8.38 -8.52 -3.30
C LEU A 40 -9.05 -7.21 -2.86
N ALA A 41 -8.27 -6.22 -2.43
CA ALA A 41 -8.79 -4.89 -2.14
C ALA A 41 -9.45 -4.25 -3.37
N ALA A 42 -8.85 -4.41 -4.56
CA ALA A 42 -9.46 -3.92 -5.79
C ALA A 42 -10.72 -4.70 -6.20
N SER A 43 -10.74 -6.02 -6.05
CA SER A 43 -11.94 -6.82 -6.37
C SER A 43 -13.15 -6.48 -5.50
N HIS A 44 -12.92 -6.00 -4.27
CA HIS A 44 -13.97 -5.53 -3.38
C HIS A 44 -14.23 -4.01 -3.48
N GLY A 45 -13.60 -3.31 -4.42
CA GLY A 45 -13.79 -1.86 -4.63
C GLY A 45 -13.21 -0.97 -3.52
N LEU A 46 -12.35 -1.52 -2.65
CA LEU A 46 -11.65 -0.75 -1.61
C LEU A 46 -10.55 0.13 -2.22
N LEU A 47 -9.99 -0.30 -3.35
CA LEU A 47 -9.03 0.44 -4.16
C LEU A 47 -9.42 0.33 -5.64
N SER A 48 -9.14 1.36 -6.41
CA SER A 48 -9.13 1.31 -7.87
C SER A 48 -7.87 0.58 -8.38
N VAL A 49 -7.91 0.12 -9.63
CA VAL A 49 -6.75 -0.50 -10.29
C VAL A 49 -5.56 0.47 -10.33
N ASP A 50 -5.82 1.75 -10.65
CA ASP A 50 -4.78 2.78 -10.69
C ASP A 50 -4.15 3.03 -9.31
N GLU A 51 -4.94 2.98 -8.23
CA GLU A 51 -4.41 3.06 -6.87
C GLU A 51 -3.51 1.85 -6.57
N VAL A 52 -3.92 0.64 -6.94
CA VAL A 52 -3.10 -0.58 -6.75
C VAL A 52 -1.75 -0.47 -7.45
N ASP A 53 -1.73 0.00 -8.69
CA ASP A 53 -0.48 0.18 -9.45
C ASP A 53 0.45 1.19 -8.79
N ARG A 54 -0.10 2.30 -8.26
CA ARG A 54 0.68 3.27 -7.48
C ARG A 54 1.25 2.66 -6.21
N TRP A 55 0.47 1.86 -5.48
CA TRP A 55 0.95 1.14 -4.28
C TRP A 55 2.07 0.15 -4.59
N PHE A 56 2.02 -0.55 -5.73
CA PHE A 56 3.13 -1.37 -6.19
C PHE A 56 4.37 -0.54 -6.51
N LEU A 57 4.22 0.59 -7.20
CA LEU A 57 5.33 1.50 -7.49
C LEU A 57 6.01 2.01 -6.19
N TYR A 58 5.21 2.41 -5.19
CA TYR A 58 5.74 2.85 -3.89
C TYR A 58 6.55 1.75 -3.20
N ARG A 59 6.07 0.51 -3.26
CA ARG A 59 6.76 -0.65 -2.69
C ARG A 59 8.02 -1.03 -3.45
N ASP A 60 8.01 -0.97 -4.77
CA ASP A 60 9.18 -1.30 -5.58
C ASP A 60 10.27 -0.25 -5.41
N ASN A 61 9.89 1.03 -5.34
CA ASN A 61 10.81 2.09 -4.97
C ASN A 61 11.46 1.79 -3.60
N ARG A 62 10.69 1.33 -2.60
CA ARG A 62 11.24 0.86 -1.31
C ARG A 62 12.19 -0.33 -1.46
N ASN A 63 11.91 -1.31 -2.31
CA ASN A 63 12.84 -2.43 -2.49
C ASN A 63 14.17 -1.98 -3.12
N THR A 64 14.14 -0.98 -4.00
CA THR A 64 15.33 -0.35 -4.60
C THR A 64 16.05 0.59 -3.61
N THR A 65 15.31 1.23 -2.68
CA THR A 65 15.89 2.16 -1.69
C THR A 65 16.98 1.56 -0.80
N ALA A 66 17.00 0.23 -0.61
CA ALA A 66 17.98 -0.43 0.27
C ALA A 66 19.35 -0.65 -0.40
N HIS A 67 19.44 -0.56 -1.74
CA HIS A 67 20.65 -0.93 -2.50
C HIS A 67 21.25 0.20 -3.34
N GLU A 68 20.50 1.25 -3.73
CA GLU A 68 21.01 2.32 -4.59
C GLU A 68 20.97 3.70 -3.90
N TYR A 69 22.06 4.09 -3.22
CA TYR A 69 22.26 5.46 -2.73
C TYR A 69 22.82 6.35 -3.85
N GLY A 70 22.01 6.62 -4.89
CA GLY A 70 22.39 7.46 -6.05
C GLY A 70 21.53 8.72 -6.24
N PRO A 71 21.94 9.70 -7.06
CA PRO A 71 21.13 10.90 -7.39
C PRO A 71 19.79 10.58 -8.08
N LEU A 72 19.79 9.60 -8.98
CA LEU A 72 18.58 9.10 -9.67
C LEU A 72 17.55 8.52 -8.68
N PHE A 73 18.02 8.03 -7.54
CA PHE A 73 17.17 7.53 -6.47
C PHE A 73 16.49 8.67 -5.70
N ALA A 74 17.22 9.73 -5.37
CA ALA A 74 16.65 10.92 -4.72
C ALA A 74 15.55 11.55 -5.59
N GLU A 75 15.78 11.64 -6.90
CA GLU A 75 14.80 12.16 -7.86
C GLU A 75 13.52 11.29 -7.91
N LYS A 76 13.66 9.96 -7.97
CA LYS A 76 12.51 9.05 -7.97
C LYS A 76 11.67 9.17 -6.70
N ILE A 77 12.30 9.22 -5.52
CA ILE A 77 11.58 9.35 -4.25
C ILE A 77 10.91 10.72 -4.12
N VAL A 78 11.61 11.80 -4.43
CA VAL A 78 11.05 13.17 -4.34
C VAL A 78 9.85 13.34 -5.26
N THR A 79 9.86 12.69 -6.43
CA THR A 79 8.74 12.75 -7.38
C THR A 79 7.56 11.84 -7.00
N THR A 80 7.78 10.72 -6.30
CA THR A 80 6.66 9.84 -5.85
C THR A 80 6.06 10.24 -4.50
N LEU A 81 6.82 10.92 -3.62
CA LEU A 81 6.36 11.28 -2.27
C LEU A 81 5.05 12.10 -2.24
N PRO A 82 4.83 13.12 -3.10
CA PRO A 82 3.57 13.86 -3.09
C PRO A 82 2.35 12.97 -3.38
N ALA A 83 2.44 12.11 -4.39
CA ALA A 83 1.37 11.18 -4.74
C ALA A 83 1.12 10.18 -3.61
N PHE A 84 2.19 9.68 -2.98
CA PHE A 84 2.10 8.78 -1.83
C PHE A 84 1.35 9.40 -0.65
N ILE A 85 1.59 10.67 -0.34
CA ILE A 85 0.90 11.38 0.74
C ILE A 85 -0.59 11.48 0.43
N VAL A 86 -0.96 11.84 -0.80
CA VAL A 86 -2.36 11.96 -1.23
C VAL A 86 -3.08 10.61 -1.18
N ASP A 87 -2.47 9.56 -1.71
CA ASP A 87 -3.05 8.21 -1.69
C ASP A 87 -3.16 7.67 -0.25
N SER A 88 -2.19 7.96 0.61
CA SER A 88 -2.22 7.57 2.03
C SER A 88 -3.33 8.28 2.80
N ASP A 89 -3.52 9.57 2.57
CA ASP A 89 -4.59 10.34 3.20
C ASP A 89 -5.97 9.87 2.71
N SER A 90 -6.12 9.70 1.39
CA SER A 90 -7.34 9.17 0.77
C SER A 90 -7.69 7.78 1.32
N PHE A 91 -6.68 6.93 1.48
CA PHE A 91 -6.82 5.61 2.10
C PHE A 91 -7.27 5.71 3.56
N LEU A 92 -6.61 6.55 4.37
CA LEU A 92 -6.97 6.74 5.79
C LEU A 92 -8.40 7.24 5.95
N VAL A 93 -8.82 8.22 5.14
CA VAL A 93 -10.19 8.71 5.10
C VAL A 93 -11.14 7.55 4.79
N ARG A 94 -10.88 6.77 3.74
CA ARG A 94 -11.72 5.62 3.35
C ARG A 94 -11.83 4.56 4.45
N MET A 95 -10.72 4.22 5.10
CA MET A 95 -10.69 3.23 6.18
C MET A 95 -11.37 3.71 7.47
N ARG A 96 -11.41 5.02 7.74
CA ARG A 96 -12.14 5.58 8.89
C ARG A 96 -13.66 5.44 8.77
N TYR A 97 -14.19 5.39 7.55
CA TYR A 97 -15.63 5.22 7.29
C TYR A 97 -16.04 3.76 7.06
N GLN A 98 -15.10 2.81 7.16
CA GLN A 98 -15.30 1.37 6.97
C GLN A 98 -15.29 0.60 8.30
N GLY A 99 -15.57 1.26 9.43
CA GLY A 99 -15.70 0.63 10.76
C GLY A 99 -16.76 1.32 11.60
#